data_AF-A0A5N4DSH6-F1
#
_entry.id   AF-A0A5N4DSH6-F1
#
_cell.length_a   1.000
_cell.length_b   1.000
_cell.length_c   1.000
_cell.angle_alpha   90.00
_cell.angle_beta   90.00
_cell.angle_gamma   90.00
#
_symmetry.space_group_name_H-M   'P 1'
#
loop_
_entity.id
_entity.type
_entity.pdbx_description
1 polymer ?
#
loop_
_entity_poly.entity_id
_entity_poly.type
_entity_poly.pdbx_seq_one_letter_code
_entity_poly.pdbx_strand_id
1 'polypeptide(L)'
;MNRKDSKRKSHQECPEKIGGRGRARQARRHKTCPSPREISKVMASMALGVLNEGGCSEDELLEKCIQSFELKYKEATGNTQELRRLQICHLVRYWLTQHPETVHQEPQLEEVIGRFWATVEQEGNSAQRILGDFSNLLSPGGPGPPPPVSSPGLGKKRKVSLLFDHLETGELAEHLTYLEFRSFQAITVMVLSRPGPAQRAQVLEKFIHVAQRLHQLQNFNTLMAVTGGLCHSAISRLKDSHAHLSPDSTKALLELTELLASRNNYACYRRTWAGCTGFRLPLLGVHLKDLVSLHEAHPDRLPDGRLHLLKLNSLYLRLQELAALQRQQPPCSANEDLLHLLTLSLDLFYTEDKIYELSYLREPRYPKSLPHSPFKTHLVVEWAPGVTPKPDRVTLGQHVEKLVESVFKNYDPEGRGTISQEDFERLSGNFPFACHGLHPPLRQGSGSFSRAEVTEYLLQASAICSKLGLDFLHAFQEVNFRKPAFCVSCSGFTVGCVATNTAETK
;
A
#
# COMPACT_ATOMS: atom_id res chain seq x y z
N MET A 1 -15.86 19.61 67.72
CA MET A 1 -15.93 19.40 66.25
C MET A 1 -15.10 18.18 65.91
N ASN A 2 -15.77 17.02 65.81
CA ASN A 2 -15.15 15.70 65.75
C ASN A 2 -14.63 15.37 64.34
N ARG A 3 -13.34 15.02 64.23
CA ARG A 3 -12.82 14.14 63.18
C ARG A 3 -12.54 12.78 63.83
N LYS A 4 -13.17 11.73 63.30
CA LYS A 4 -12.85 10.33 63.64
C LYS A 4 -12.89 9.50 62.37
N ASP A 5 -11.76 8.83 62.13
CA ASP A 5 -11.60 7.69 61.23
C ASP A 5 -12.67 6.62 61.44
N SER A 6 -13.02 5.88 60.38
CA SER A 6 -12.95 4.39 60.41
C SER A 6 -13.45 3.72 59.12
N LYS A 7 -12.57 2.87 58.59
CA LYS A 7 -12.75 1.45 58.18
C LYS A 7 -13.88 1.06 57.20
N ARG A 8 -13.40 0.52 56.07
CA ARG A 8 -13.78 -0.76 55.42
C ARG A 8 -14.90 -1.57 56.13
N LYS A 9 -15.90 -1.99 55.35
CA LYS A 9 -16.43 -3.37 55.42
C LYS A 9 -17.08 -3.80 54.11
N SER A 10 -16.66 -4.98 53.67
CA SER A 10 -17.25 -5.84 52.64
C SER A 10 -18.57 -6.46 53.10
N HIS A 11 -19.48 -6.69 52.16
CA HIS A 11 -20.57 -7.68 52.24
C HIS A 11 -20.64 -8.31 50.84
N GLN A 12 -20.17 -9.54 50.63
CA GLN A 12 -20.74 -10.85 51.00
C GLN A 12 -22.02 -11.16 50.21
N GLU A 13 -21.86 -12.08 49.25
CA GLU A 13 -22.91 -12.77 48.51
C GLU A 13 -23.81 -13.59 49.43
N CYS A 14 -25.10 -13.71 49.06
CA CYS A 14 -25.85 -14.97 49.08
C CYS A 14 -27.14 -14.86 48.21
N PRO A 15 -27.70 -15.99 47.74
CA PRO A 15 -28.44 -16.11 46.48
C PRO A 15 -29.96 -16.30 46.64
N GLU A 16 -30.75 -16.05 45.58
CA GLU A 16 -31.69 -17.01 44.96
C GLU A 16 -32.69 -16.39 43.95
N LYS A 17 -33.16 -17.28 43.07
CA LYS A 17 -33.98 -17.18 41.85
C LYS A 17 -35.27 -16.35 41.92
N ILE A 18 -35.72 -15.83 40.77
CA ILE A 18 -36.94 -16.25 40.03
C ILE A 18 -37.05 -15.45 38.71
N GLY A 19 -37.51 -16.11 37.65
CA GLY A 19 -37.35 -15.70 36.26
C GLY A 19 -38.21 -14.55 35.76
N GLY A 20 -37.72 -13.96 34.67
CA GLY A 20 -38.45 -13.03 33.81
C GLY A 20 -37.79 -13.00 32.44
N ARG A 21 -38.53 -13.38 31.39
CA ARG A 21 -38.12 -13.29 29.98
C ARG A 21 -37.84 -11.83 29.61
N GLY A 22 -36.59 -11.42 29.71
CA GLY A 22 -36.11 -10.12 29.23
C GLY A 22 -35.67 -10.21 27.78
N ARG A 23 -36.37 -9.50 26.89
CA ARG A 23 -35.87 -9.16 25.54
C ARG A 23 -34.41 -8.74 25.63
N ALA A 24 -33.54 -9.34 24.81
CA ALA A 24 -32.15 -8.94 24.66
C ALA A 24 -32.12 -7.45 24.28
N ARG A 25 -31.81 -6.58 25.26
CA ARG A 25 -31.42 -5.19 24.99
C ARG A 25 -30.16 -5.27 24.14
N GLN A 26 -30.24 -4.86 22.88
CA GLN A 26 -29.07 -4.62 22.05
C GLN A 26 -28.09 -3.76 22.85
N ALA A 27 -26.94 -4.33 23.18
CA ALA A 27 -25.86 -3.60 23.79
C ALA A 27 -25.52 -2.43 22.87
N ARG A 28 -25.76 -1.20 23.33
CA ARG A 28 -25.15 -0.01 22.73
C ARG A 28 -23.64 -0.23 22.79
N ARG A 29 -23.06 -0.68 21.68
CA ARG A 29 -21.62 -0.78 21.51
C ARG A 29 -21.04 0.59 21.84
N HIS A 30 -20.16 0.65 22.85
CA HIS A 30 -19.31 1.81 23.05
C HIS A 30 -18.59 2.08 21.72
N LYS A 31 -18.44 3.36 21.35
CA LYS A 31 -17.79 3.83 20.12
C LYS A 31 -16.30 3.43 20.09
N THR A 32 -15.99 2.17 19.91
CA THR A 32 -14.65 1.68 19.61
C THR A 32 -14.47 1.67 18.10
N CYS A 33 -13.33 2.16 17.61
CA CYS A 33 -12.97 2.07 16.20
C CYS A 33 -13.06 0.61 15.72
N PRO A 34 -13.60 0.35 14.52
CA PRO A 34 -13.53 -0.98 13.95
C PRO A 34 -12.05 -1.35 13.77
N SER A 35 -11.72 -2.56 14.21
CA SER A 35 -10.41 -3.18 14.08
C SER A 35 -10.04 -3.36 12.61
N PRO A 36 -8.75 -3.48 12.27
CA PRO A 36 -8.31 -3.69 10.89
C PRO A 36 -8.86 -4.97 10.28
N ARG A 37 -9.15 -5.99 11.11
CA ARG A 37 -9.85 -7.20 10.69
C ARG A 37 -11.31 -6.94 10.35
N GLU A 38 -12.01 -6.09 11.10
CA GLU A 38 -13.37 -5.66 10.77
C GLU A 38 -13.36 -4.83 9.48
N ILE A 39 -12.36 -3.98 9.28
CA ILE A 39 -12.23 -3.20 8.04
C ILE A 39 -11.89 -4.10 6.85
N SER A 40 -10.94 -5.03 6.95
CA SER A 40 -10.65 -5.99 5.89
C SER A 40 -11.82 -6.93 5.64
N LYS A 41 -12.57 -7.34 6.67
CA LYS A 41 -13.78 -8.16 6.53
C LYS A 41 -14.89 -7.39 5.82
N VAL A 42 -15.06 -6.11 6.14
CA VAL A 42 -16.08 -5.28 5.49
C VAL A 42 -15.63 -4.83 4.10
N MET A 43 -14.35 -4.55 3.88
CA MET A 43 -13.82 -4.35 2.54
C MET A 43 -13.91 -5.62 1.71
N ALA A 44 -13.67 -6.80 2.28
CA ALA A 44 -13.89 -8.08 1.59
C ALA A 44 -15.37 -8.34 1.35
N SER A 45 -16.26 -7.99 2.30
CA SER A 45 -17.70 -8.07 2.08
C SER A 45 -18.18 -7.06 1.05
N MET A 46 -17.51 -5.91 0.92
CA MET A 46 -17.72 -4.90 -0.13
C MET A 46 -17.10 -5.31 -1.47
N ALA A 47 -15.99 -6.07 -1.46
CA ALA A 47 -15.18 -6.39 -2.64
C ALA A 47 -15.62 -7.68 -3.32
N LEU A 48 -16.30 -8.63 -2.68
CA LEU A 48 -16.87 -9.81 -3.32
C LEU A 48 -17.95 -10.40 -2.38
N GLY A 49 -19.22 -10.30 -2.78
CA GLY A 49 -20.32 -11.01 -2.10
C GLY A 49 -21.27 -10.17 -1.24
N VAL A 50 -21.46 -8.87 -1.52
CA VAL A 50 -22.44 -7.98 -0.82
C VAL A 50 -23.88 -8.53 -0.83
N LEU A 51 -24.17 -9.57 -1.61
CA LEU A 51 -25.53 -10.01 -1.89
C LEU A 51 -25.66 -11.53 -1.80
N ASN A 52 -25.14 -12.18 -0.74
CA ASN A 52 -25.48 -13.58 -0.49
C ASN A 52 -25.71 -13.92 1.01
N GLU A 53 -26.93 -13.65 1.46
CA GLU A 53 -27.97 -14.68 1.64
C GLU A 53 -29.30 -14.04 1.19
N GLY A 54 -29.73 -14.32 -0.05
CA GLY A 54 -30.94 -13.72 -0.64
C GLY A 54 -30.79 -12.31 -1.24
N GLY A 55 -29.55 -11.84 -1.45
CA GLY A 55 -29.26 -10.64 -2.22
C GLY A 55 -29.11 -10.96 -3.71
N CYS A 56 -29.39 -9.98 -4.57
CA CYS A 56 -29.23 -10.05 -6.01
C CYS A 56 -27.78 -9.67 -6.36
N SER A 57 -26.93 -10.43 -7.06
CA SER A 57 -25.55 -9.96 -7.37
C SER A 57 -25.55 -8.62 -8.15
N GLU A 58 -24.41 -7.90 -8.23
CA GLU A 58 -24.31 -6.70 -9.10
C GLU A 58 -24.73 -7.07 -10.53
N ASP A 59 -24.27 -8.21 -11.02
CA ASP A 59 -24.63 -8.80 -12.31
C ASP A 59 -26.12 -9.09 -12.39
N GLU A 60 -26.72 -9.70 -11.37
CA GLU A 60 -28.15 -10.02 -11.36
C GLU A 60 -29.01 -8.76 -11.24
N LEU A 61 -28.50 -7.69 -10.61
CA LEU A 61 -29.20 -6.41 -10.48
C LEU A 61 -29.10 -5.59 -11.77
N LEU A 62 -27.92 -5.55 -12.39
CA LEU A 62 -27.70 -4.95 -13.70
C LEU A 62 -28.46 -5.71 -14.77
N GLU A 63 -28.42 -7.04 -14.74
CA GLU A 63 -29.20 -7.90 -15.61
C GLU A 63 -30.69 -7.69 -15.38
N LYS A 64 -31.21 -7.67 -14.14
CA LYS A 64 -32.63 -7.36 -13.88
C LYS A 64 -32.99 -5.93 -14.28
N CYS A 65 -32.07 -4.97 -14.16
CA CYS A 65 -32.28 -3.61 -14.61
C CYS A 65 -32.35 -3.55 -16.14
N ILE A 66 -31.42 -4.19 -16.85
CA ILE A 66 -31.38 -4.22 -18.32
C ILE A 66 -32.50 -5.08 -18.89
N GLN A 67 -32.81 -6.24 -18.31
CA GLN A 67 -34.00 -7.04 -18.63
C GLN A 67 -35.28 -6.24 -18.35
N SER A 68 -35.35 -5.48 -17.24
CA SER A 68 -36.49 -4.58 -16.99
C SER A 68 -36.53 -3.45 -18.01
N PHE A 69 -35.39 -2.96 -18.50
CA PHE A 69 -35.32 -1.96 -19.56
C PHE A 69 -35.75 -2.54 -20.91
N GLU A 70 -35.32 -3.76 -21.25
CA GLU A 70 -35.71 -4.50 -22.45
C GLU A 70 -37.21 -4.84 -22.42
N LEU A 71 -37.73 -5.34 -21.30
CA LEU A 71 -39.15 -5.59 -21.08
C LEU A 71 -39.96 -4.29 -21.18
N LYS A 72 -39.55 -3.22 -20.49
CA LYS A 72 -40.22 -1.91 -20.58
C LYS A 72 -40.09 -1.28 -21.97
N TYR A 73 -39.04 -1.59 -22.71
CA TYR A 73 -38.88 -1.18 -24.10
C TYR A 73 -39.88 -1.94 -24.97
N LYS A 74 -39.96 -3.26 -24.86
CA LYS A 74 -40.90 -4.10 -25.64
C LYS A 74 -42.38 -3.83 -25.29
N GLU A 75 -42.72 -3.66 -24.01
CA GLU A 75 -44.08 -3.33 -23.53
C GLU A 75 -44.55 -1.92 -23.90
N ALA A 76 -43.63 -1.05 -24.31
CA ALA A 76 -43.91 0.33 -24.68
C ALA A 76 -44.40 0.43 -26.15
N THR A 77 -45.61 -0.05 -26.44
CA THR A 77 -46.33 0.16 -27.72
C THR A 77 -47.30 1.37 -27.70
N GLY A 78 -46.86 2.53 -28.20
CA GLY A 78 -47.71 3.73 -28.40
C GLY A 78 -46.95 5.08 -28.43
N ASN A 79 -47.62 6.19 -28.79
CA ASN A 79 -47.01 7.52 -28.99
C ASN A 79 -46.39 8.15 -27.73
N THR A 80 -46.93 7.90 -26.52
CA THR A 80 -46.36 8.40 -25.25
C THR A 80 -45.16 7.58 -24.75
N GLN A 81 -44.82 6.51 -25.48
CA GLN A 81 -43.92 5.44 -25.06
C GLN A 81 -42.61 5.40 -25.86
N GLU A 82 -42.53 6.08 -27.01
CA GLU A 82 -41.26 6.35 -27.72
C GLU A 82 -40.28 7.18 -26.89
N LEU A 83 -40.80 8.18 -26.15
CA LEU A 83 -39.99 8.99 -25.24
C LEU A 83 -39.35 8.13 -24.14
N ARG A 84 -40.09 7.13 -23.64
CA ARG A 84 -39.60 6.22 -22.60
C ARG A 84 -38.51 5.29 -23.14
N ARG A 85 -38.70 4.74 -24.35
CA ARG A 85 -37.68 3.97 -25.06
C ARG A 85 -36.40 4.79 -25.26
N LEU A 86 -36.54 6.04 -25.68
CA LEU A 86 -35.42 6.96 -25.86
C LEU A 86 -34.70 7.29 -24.54
N GLN A 87 -35.44 7.53 -23.45
CA GLN A 87 -34.87 7.74 -22.11
C GLN A 87 -34.06 6.54 -21.62
N ILE A 88 -34.54 5.32 -21.89
CA ILE A 88 -33.82 4.09 -21.56
C ILE A 88 -32.51 4.02 -22.36
N CYS A 89 -32.54 4.26 -23.67
CA CYS A 89 -31.32 4.30 -24.50
C CYS A 89 -30.32 5.36 -24.00
N HIS A 90 -30.80 6.54 -23.63
CA HIS A 90 -29.95 7.59 -23.04
C HIS A 90 -29.34 7.18 -21.70
N LEU A 91 -30.09 6.49 -20.85
CA LEU A 91 -29.58 6.02 -19.56
C LEU A 91 -28.48 4.97 -19.74
N VAL A 92 -28.69 3.97 -20.61
CA VAL A 92 -27.68 2.94 -20.92
C VAL A 92 -26.44 3.59 -21.54
N ARG A 93 -26.62 4.51 -22.50
CA ARG A 93 -25.50 5.26 -23.09
C ARG A 93 -24.75 6.09 -22.05
N TYR A 94 -25.47 6.82 -21.19
CA TYR A 94 -24.85 7.62 -20.14
C TYR A 94 -24.00 6.76 -19.21
N TRP A 95 -24.54 5.62 -18.76
CA TRP A 95 -23.81 4.71 -17.89
C TRP A 95 -22.52 4.18 -18.54
N LEU A 96 -22.61 3.73 -19.80
CA LEU A 96 -21.45 3.30 -20.60
C LEU A 96 -20.38 4.39 -20.77
N THR A 97 -20.79 5.65 -20.93
CA THR A 97 -19.85 6.77 -21.05
C THR A 97 -19.18 7.15 -19.74
N GLN A 98 -19.85 6.99 -18.60
CA GLN A 98 -19.32 7.36 -17.29
C GLN A 98 -18.47 6.24 -16.66
N HIS A 99 -18.76 4.98 -17.00
CA HIS A 99 -18.13 3.80 -16.44
C HIS A 99 -17.74 2.79 -17.54
N PRO A 100 -16.79 3.13 -18.44
CA PRO A 100 -16.37 2.22 -19.49
C PRO A 100 -15.60 1.00 -18.92
N GLU A 101 -14.84 1.21 -17.85
CA GLU A 101 -14.01 0.19 -17.18
C GLU A 101 -14.84 -1.00 -16.67
N THR A 102 -16.04 -0.74 -16.13
CA THR A 102 -16.90 -1.79 -15.55
C THR A 102 -17.43 -2.77 -16.59
N VAL A 103 -17.53 -2.34 -17.86
CA VAL A 103 -17.98 -3.21 -18.96
C VAL A 103 -16.84 -4.12 -19.42
N HIS A 104 -15.61 -3.60 -19.45
CA HIS A 104 -14.44 -4.37 -19.90
C HIS A 104 -14.01 -5.43 -18.89
N GLN A 105 -14.31 -5.21 -17.61
CA GLN A 105 -13.96 -6.14 -16.53
C GLN A 105 -14.97 -7.30 -16.40
N GLU A 106 -16.19 -7.16 -16.94
CA GLU A 106 -17.30 -8.10 -16.74
C GLU A 106 -17.93 -8.58 -18.07
N PRO A 107 -17.55 -9.77 -18.58
CA PRO A 107 -18.00 -10.29 -19.87
C PRO A 107 -19.52 -10.49 -19.98
N GLN A 108 -20.19 -10.84 -18.86
CA GLN A 108 -21.64 -11.04 -18.84
C GLN A 108 -22.40 -9.73 -19.07
N LEU A 109 -21.86 -8.64 -18.53
CA LEU A 109 -22.45 -7.34 -18.69
C LEU A 109 -22.33 -6.84 -20.14
N GLU A 110 -21.17 -7.07 -20.77
CA GLU A 110 -20.97 -6.79 -22.19
C GLU A 110 -21.99 -7.54 -23.06
N GLU A 111 -22.23 -8.82 -22.77
CA GLU A 111 -23.24 -9.63 -23.48
C GLU A 111 -24.65 -9.06 -23.32
N VAL A 112 -25.06 -8.72 -22.09
CA VAL A 112 -26.39 -8.16 -21.80
C VAL A 112 -26.59 -6.81 -22.49
N ILE A 113 -25.57 -5.94 -22.48
CA ILE A 113 -25.60 -4.66 -23.20
C ILE A 113 -25.66 -4.89 -24.71
N GLY A 114 -24.91 -5.85 -25.24
CA GLY A 114 -24.96 -6.26 -26.64
C GLY A 114 -26.35 -6.72 -27.07
N ARG A 115 -27.02 -7.56 -26.27
CA ARG A 115 -28.41 -8.01 -26.52
C ARG A 115 -29.41 -6.85 -26.51
N PHE A 116 -29.25 -5.91 -25.58
CA PHE A 116 -30.08 -4.71 -25.53
C PHE A 116 -29.95 -3.88 -26.82
N TRP A 117 -28.74 -3.57 -27.27
CA TRP A 117 -28.53 -2.78 -28.48
C TRP A 117 -28.93 -3.51 -29.77
N ALA A 118 -28.77 -4.84 -29.83
CA ALA A 118 -29.30 -5.65 -30.92
C ALA A 118 -30.82 -5.54 -31.03
N THR A 119 -31.53 -5.48 -29.89
CA THR A 119 -32.98 -5.27 -29.84
C THR A 119 -33.35 -3.85 -30.31
N VAL A 120 -32.60 -2.82 -29.88
CA VAL A 120 -32.81 -1.43 -30.34
C VAL A 120 -32.57 -1.30 -31.85
N GLU A 121 -31.62 -2.04 -32.40
CA GLU A 121 -31.35 -2.02 -33.85
C GLU A 121 -32.51 -2.60 -34.66
N GLN A 122 -33.08 -3.71 -34.19
CA GLN A 122 -34.22 -4.37 -34.85
C GLN A 122 -35.52 -3.57 -34.71
N GLU A 123 -35.83 -3.08 -33.50
CA GLU A 123 -37.16 -2.54 -33.17
C GLU A 123 -37.21 -1.01 -33.01
N GLY A 124 -36.06 -0.33 -32.95
CA GLY A 124 -35.96 1.10 -32.64
C GLY A 124 -36.18 2.04 -33.84
N ASN A 125 -36.38 3.31 -33.55
CA ASN A 125 -36.39 4.36 -34.58
C ASN A 125 -34.98 4.89 -34.85
N SER A 126 -34.81 5.73 -35.88
CA SER A 126 -33.51 6.27 -36.27
C SER A 126 -32.78 6.99 -35.12
N ALA A 127 -33.50 7.75 -34.29
CA ALA A 127 -32.93 8.45 -33.14
C ALA A 127 -32.40 7.49 -32.06
N GLN A 128 -33.05 6.35 -31.84
CA GLN A 128 -32.62 5.34 -30.88
C GLN A 128 -31.41 4.54 -31.40
N ARG A 129 -31.39 4.18 -32.69
CA ARG A 129 -30.27 3.45 -33.31
C ARG A 129 -28.95 4.24 -33.26
N ILE A 130 -29.01 5.55 -33.51
CA ILE A 130 -27.83 6.44 -33.43
C ILE A 130 -27.18 6.40 -32.03
N LEU A 131 -27.95 6.15 -30.96
CA LEU A 131 -27.40 6.09 -29.60
C LEU A 131 -26.56 4.83 -29.34
N GLY A 132 -26.80 3.75 -30.11
CA GLY A 132 -26.10 2.47 -30.03
C GLY A 132 -24.82 2.41 -30.85
N ASP A 133 -24.47 3.47 -31.59
CA ASP A 133 -23.19 3.53 -32.29
C ASP A 133 -22.06 3.87 -31.30
N PHE A 134 -21.31 2.83 -30.92
CA PHE A 134 -20.16 2.89 -30.01
C PHE A 134 -18.82 3.08 -30.72
N SER A 135 -18.82 3.25 -32.05
CA SER A 135 -17.59 3.39 -32.86
C SER A 135 -16.67 4.52 -32.36
N ASN A 136 -17.24 5.51 -31.65
CA ASN A 136 -16.50 6.64 -31.06
C ASN A 136 -16.17 6.50 -29.55
N LEU A 137 -16.68 5.47 -28.85
CA LEU A 137 -16.58 5.32 -27.39
C LEU A 137 -15.70 4.13 -26.96
N LEU A 138 -15.56 3.10 -27.81
CA LEU A 138 -14.75 1.88 -27.55
C LEU A 138 -13.37 1.94 -28.24
N SER A 139 -12.79 3.14 -28.40
CA SER A 139 -11.34 3.18 -28.68
C SER A 139 -10.60 2.56 -27.48
N PRO A 140 -9.63 1.66 -27.67
CA PRO A 140 -8.96 0.91 -26.57
C PRO A 140 -8.11 1.75 -25.60
N GLY A 141 -8.34 3.06 -25.51
CA GLY A 141 -7.68 3.98 -24.61
C GLY A 141 -8.69 4.73 -23.76
N GLY A 142 -9.25 4.07 -22.75
CA GLY A 142 -9.62 4.80 -21.54
C GLY A 142 -8.39 5.56 -21.02
N PRO A 143 -8.54 6.57 -20.15
CA PRO A 143 -7.40 7.22 -19.52
C PRO A 143 -6.73 6.20 -18.59
N GLY A 144 -5.91 5.32 -19.15
CA GLY A 144 -4.88 4.64 -18.40
C GLY A 144 -4.03 5.69 -17.68
N PRO A 145 -3.25 5.28 -16.67
CA PRO A 145 -2.23 6.16 -16.12
C PRO A 145 -1.52 6.82 -17.31
N PRO A 146 -1.42 8.17 -17.33
CA PRO A 146 -0.88 8.85 -18.49
C PRO A 146 0.46 8.19 -18.82
N PRO A 147 0.71 7.80 -20.08
CA PRO A 147 2.04 7.34 -20.44
C PRO A 147 3.02 8.40 -19.93
N PRO A 148 4.12 8.00 -19.26
CA PRO A 148 5.07 8.98 -18.74
C PRO A 148 5.43 9.89 -19.91
N VAL A 149 5.07 11.16 -19.76
CA VAL A 149 5.19 12.14 -20.83
C VAL A 149 6.66 12.14 -21.22
N SER A 150 6.95 11.68 -22.44
CA SER A 150 8.24 11.83 -23.09
C SER A 150 8.65 13.28 -22.90
N SER A 151 9.69 13.50 -22.10
CA SER A 151 10.05 14.83 -21.63
C SER A 151 10.14 15.80 -22.80
N PRO A 152 9.54 17.01 -22.72
CA PRO A 152 9.80 18.03 -23.70
C PRO A 152 11.31 18.27 -23.74
N GLY A 153 11.90 18.08 -24.91
CA GLY A 153 13.29 18.44 -25.16
C GLY A 153 13.51 19.92 -24.80
N LEU A 154 14.72 20.18 -24.28
CA LEU A 154 15.25 21.49 -23.89
C LEU A 154 14.88 22.03 -22.50
N GLY A 155 15.43 21.36 -21.49
CA GLY A 155 15.94 21.99 -20.26
C GLY A 155 17.14 21.15 -19.80
N LYS A 156 18.23 21.78 -19.34
CA LYS A 156 19.44 21.07 -18.86
C LYS A 156 19.01 19.93 -17.91
N LYS A 157 19.13 18.67 -18.32
CA LYS A 157 18.83 17.50 -17.49
C LYS A 157 19.66 17.66 -16.21
N ARG A 158 19.02 18.00 -15.09
CA ARG A 158 19.69 17.97 -13.78
C ARG A 158 20.24 16.56 -13.63
N LYS A 159 21.53 16.43 -13.33
CA LYS A 159 22.14 15.13 -13.01
C LYS A 159 21.44 14.62 -11.76
N VAL A 160 20.55 13.66 -11.91
CA VAL A 160 19.84 13.07 -10.77
C VAL A 160 20.72 11.98 -10.21
N SER A 161 21.15 12.14 -8.96
CA SER A 161 21.94 11.13 -8.26
C SER A 161 21.00 10.03 -7.80
N LEU A 162 21.24 8.77 -8.18
CA LEU A 162 20.50 7.62 -7.65
C LEU A 162 21.00 7.21 -6.25
N LEU A 163 21.49 8.17 -5.46
CA LEU A 163 22.04 7.95 -4.13
C LEU A 163 21.11 8.57 -3.10
N PHE A 164 20.53 7.71 -2.27
CA PHE A 164 19.57 8.10 -1.23
C PHE A 164 20.10 9.25 -0.39
N ASP A 165 21.38 9.23 0.00
CA ASP A 165 21.96 10.27 0.86
C ASP A 165 22.00 11.65 0.19
N HIS A 166 22.12 11.71 -1.14
CA HIS A 166 22.19 12.95 -1.91
C HIS A 166 20.82 13.49 -2.37
N LEU A 167 19.76 12.68 -2.32
CA LEU A 167 18.42 13.13 -2.69
C LEU A 167 17.94 14.26 -1.78
N GLU A 168 17.39 15.32 -2.34
CA GLU A 168 16.72 16.35 -1.55
C GLU A 168 15.41 15.80 -0.95
N THR A 169 15.04 16.30 0.23
CA THR A 169 13.82 15.88 0.94
C THR A 169 12.56 16.26 0.17
N GLY A 170 12.63 17.37 -0.56
CA GLY A 170 11.65 17.83 -1.55
C GLY A 170 11.36 16.77 -2.61
N GLU A 171 12.40 16.40 -3.35
CA GLU A 171 12.34 15.41 -4.41
C GLU A 171 11.86 14.06 -3.88
N LEU A 172 12.39 13.58 -2.75
CA LEU A 172 11.99 12.29 -2.19
C LEU A 172 10.49 12.25 -1.82
N ALA A 173 9.95 13.33 -1.25
CA ALA A 173 8.51 13.41 -0.94
C ALA A 173 7.64 13.43 -2.20
N GLU A 174 8.10 14.10 -3.26
CA GLU A 174 7.41 14.14 -4.56
C GLU A 174 7.37 12.74 -5.18
N HIS A 175 8.49 12.03 -5.26
CA HIS A 175 8.55 10.67 -5.79
C HIS A 175 7.75 9.66 -4.95
N LEU A 176 7.77 9.78 -3.62
CA LEU A 176 6.92 8.98 -2.73
C LEU A 176 5.44 9.33 -2.82
N THR A 177 5.07 10.47 -3.43
CA THR A 177 3.67 10.82 -3.73
C THR A 177 3.17 10.10 -4.98
N TYR A 178 4.08 9.79 -5.91
CA TYR A 178 3.79 8.97 -7.09
C TYR A 178 3.71 7.48 -6.78
N LEU A 179 4.46 7.02 -5.78
CA LEU A 179 4.44 5.62 -5.37
C LEU A 179 3.29 5.35 -4.41
N GLU A 180 2.48 4.34 -4.72
CA GLU A 180 1.41 3.88 -3.84
C GLU A 180 1.95 3.23 -2.55
N PHE A 181 1.06 3.11 -1.57
CA PHE A 181 1.29 2.68 -0.19
C PHE A 181 2.16 1.42 -0.04
N ARG A 182 3.47 1.59 0.24
CA ARG A 182 4.40 0.51 0.69
C ARG A 182 5.50 0.96 1.67
N SER A 183 5.49 2.21 2.15
CA SER A 183 6.72 2.87 2.62
C SER A 183 7.19 2.61 4.07
N PHE A 184 6.33 2.18 5.00
CA PHE A 184 6.70 2.26 6.43
C PHE A 184 7.75 1.23 6.88
N GLN A 185 7.73 0.00 6.35
CA GLN A 185 8.72 -1.03 6.69
C GLN A 185 10.10 -0.68 6.15
N ALA A 186 10.16 -0.20 4.90
CA ALA A 186 11.40 0.22 4.26
C ALA A 186 12.13 1.30 5.07
N ILE A 187 11.40 2.32 5.55
CA ILE A 187 11.98 3.43 6.34
C ILE A 187 12.61 2.93 7.64
N THR A 188 11.92 2.05 8.36
CA THR A 188 12.40 1.47 9.61
C THR A 188 13.73 0.74 9.40
N VAL A 189 13.82 -0.05 8.33
CA VAL A 189 15.02 -0.83 8.03
C VAL A 189 16.14 0.06 7.47
N MET A 190 15.82 1.10 6.69
CA MET A 190 16.81 2.08 6.22
C MET A 190 17.51 2.77 7.38
N VAL A 191 16.78 3.15 8.44
CA VAL A 191 17.40 3.67 9.68
C VAL A 191 18.29 2.59 10.31
N LEU A 192 17.78 1.37 10.50
CA LEU A 192 18.52 0.28 11.16
C LEU A 192 19.74 -0.22 10.36
N SER A 193 19.78 0.05 9.05
CA SER A 193 20.92 -0.28 8.19
C SER A 193 22.18 0.51 8.59
N ARG A 194 22.04 1.70 9.17
CA ARG A 194 23.18 2.54 9.55
C ARG A 194 23.78 2.04 10.88
N PRO A 195 25.10 1.76 10.93
CA PRO A 195 25.73 1.16 12.10
C PRO A 195 25.83 2.14 13.28
N GLY A 196 26.16 3.41 13.03
CA GLY A 196 26.39 4.41 14.08
C GLY A 196 25.14 5.21 14.48
N PRO A 197 25.00 5.61 15.76
CA PRO A 197 23.84 6.37 16.24
C PRO A 197 23.67 7.73 15.55
N ALA A 198 24.76 8.46 15.27
CA ALA A 198 24.72 9.72 14.56
C ALA A 198 24.29 9.56 13.08
N GLN A 199 24.75 8.52 12.39
CA GLN A 199 24.32 8.22 11.03
C GLN A 199 22.84 7.84 10.97
N ARG A 200 22.36 7.06 11.95
CA ARG A 200 20.92 6.79 12.11
C ARG A 200 20.12 8.07 12.32
N ALA A 201 20.62 8.98 13.15
CA ALA A 201 19.98 10.27 13.39
C ALA A 201 19.87 11.12 12.11
N GLN A 202 20.90 11.14 11.26
CA GLN A 202 20.84 11.82 9.96
C GLN A 202 19.72 11.26 9.05
N VAL A 203 19.56 9.94 9.00
CA VAL A 203 18.46 9.30 8.24
C VAL A 203 17.10 9.63 8.85
N LEU A 204 16.99 9.62 10.18
CA LEU A 204 15.76 10.02 10.90
C LEU A 204 15.39 11.48 10.59
N GLU A 205 16.33 12.42 10.71
CA GLU A 205 16.10 13.83 10.38
C GLU A 205 15.68 13.99 8.92
N LYS A 206 16.34 13.31 8.00
CA LYS A 206 15.96 13.33 6.59
C LYS A 206 14.50 12.92 6.38
N PHE A 207 14.06 11.83 6.99
CA PHE A 207 12.67 11.39 6.89
C PHE A 207 11.66 12.29 7.64
N ILE A 208 12.08 12.96 8.71
CA ILE A 208 11.25 14.00 9.36
C ILE A 208 11.00 15.16 8.39
N HIS A 209 12.03 15.63 7.70
CA HIS A 209 11.90 16.67 6.68
C HIS A 209 11.05 16.20 5.48
N VAL A 210 11.20 14.95 5.04
CA VAL A 210 10.30 14.35 4.02
C VAL A 210 8.86 14.37 4.50
N ALA A 211 8.59 14.01 5.76
CA ALA A 211 7.24 14.05 6.32
C ALA A 211 6.67 15.48 6.35
N GLN A 212 7.46 16.48 6.72
CA GLN A 212 7.04 17.89 6.62
C GLN A 212 6.68 18.28 5.18
N ARG A 213 7.47 17.82 4.19
CA ARG A 213 7.17 18.09 2.78
C ARG A 213 5.91 17.37 2.30
N LEU A 214 5.69 16.12 2.69
CA LEU A 214 4.46 15.38 2.39
C LEU A 214 3.22 16.09 2.97
N HIS A 215 3.34 16.67 4.17
CA HIS A 215 2.28 17.50 4.74
C HIS A 215 1.98 18.74 3.89
N GLN A 216 3.02 19.44 3.41
CA GLN A 216 2.86 20.60 2.51
C GLN A 216 2.20 20.21 1.17
N LEU A 217 2.52 19.03 0.64
CA LEU A 217 1.91 18.46 -0.57
C LEU A 217 0.49 17.94 -0.34
N GLN A 218 -0.05 18.05 0.87
CA GLN A 218 -1.36 17.49 1.26
C GLN A 218 -1.47 15.98 0.99
N ASN A 219 -0.34 15.26 1.07
CA ASN A 219 -0.28 13.81 0.94
C ASN A 219 -0.33 13.15 2.32
N PHE A 220 -1.54 12.95 2.84
CA PHE A 220 -1.73 12.42 4.19
C PHE A 220 -1.53 10.90 4.29
N ASN A 221 -1.71 10.16 3.20
CA ASN A 221 -1.51 8.70 3.21
C ASN A 221 -0.04 8.35 3.39
N THR A 222 0.83 8.90 2.54
CA THR A 222 2.27 8.65 2.61
C THR A 222 2.86 9.30 3.87
N LEU A 223 2.34 10.47 4.28
CA LEU A 223 2.72 11.10 5.55
C LEU A 223 2.47 10.16 6.75
N MET A 224 1.32 9.48 6.79
CA MET A 224 1.03 8.49 7.83
C MET A 224 2.02 7.31 7.78
N ALA A 225 2.34 6.81 6.59
CA ALA A 225 3.32 5.73 6.44
C ALA A 225 4.72 6.12 6.96
N VAL A 226 5.22 7.31 6.56
CA VAL A 226 6.53 7.81 7.00
C VAL A 226 6.55 8.07 8.50
N THR A 227 5.57 8.82 9.02
CA THR A 227 5.49 9.16 10.44
C THR A 227 5.31 7.92 11.30
N GLY A 228 4.54 6.93 10.82
CA GLY A 228 4.39 5.63 11.45
C GLY A 228 5.69 4.84 11.55
N GLY A 229 6.49 4.80 10.48
CA GLY A 229 7.81 4.19 10.48
C GLY A 229 8.78 4.87 11.45
N LEU A 230 8.77 6.20 11.51
CA LEU A 230 9.57 6.98 12.46
C LEU A 230 9.16 6.76 13.92
N CYS A 231 7.87 6.55 14.17
CA CYS A 231 7.31 6.26 15.49
C CYS A 231 7.31 4.77 15.83
N HIS A 232 7.82 3.91 14.94
CA HIS A 232 7.80 2.46 15.12
C HIS A 232 8.53 2.05 16.41
N SER A 233 8.04 1.00 17.07
CA SER A 233 8.58 0.57 18.37
C SER A 233 10.08 0.25 18.33
N ALA A 234 10.57 -0.29 17.21
CA ALA A 234 11.98 -0.59 16.99
C ALA A 234 12.85 0.66 16.77
N ILE A 235 12.26 1.79 16.36
CA ILE A 235 12.97 3.07 16.19
C ILE A 235 12.86 3.94 17.44
N SER A 236 11.67 4.03 18.03
CA SER A 236 11.39 4.84 19.22
C SER A 236 12.24 4.43 20.43
N ARG A 237 12.71 3.17 20.47
CA ARG A 237 13.61 2.67 21.52
C ARG A 237 15.08 3.08 21.37
N LEU A 238 15.51 3.58 20.22
CA LEU A 238 16.90 3.90 19.90
C LEU A 238 17.33 5.23 20.54
N LYS A 239 17.49 5.23 21.87
CA LYS A 239 17.73 6.45 22.66
C LYS A 239 19.00 7.18 22.23
N ASP A 240 20.06 6.45 21.88
CA ASP A 240 21.33 7.07 21.52
C ASP A 240 21.20 7.79 20.17
N SER A 241 20.47 7.20 19.22
CA SER A 241 20.12 7.90 17.97
C SER A 241 19.23 9.12 18.17
N HIS A 242 18.18 9.01 19.00
CA HIS A 242 17.28 10.14 19.29
C HIS A 242 18.00 11.32 19.97
N ALA A 243 19.03 11.04 20.78
CA ALA A 243 19.83 12.08 21.42
C ALA A 243 20.65 12.95 20.42
N HIS A 244 20.86 12.46 19.21
CA HIS A 244 21.56 13.19 18.15
C HIS A 244 20.60 13.98 17.24
N LEU A 245 19.29 13.89 17.44
CA LEU A 245 18.32 14.69 16.67
C LEU A 245 18.35 16.14 17.12
N SER A 246 18.18 17.05 16.17
CA SER A 246 17.96 18.45 16.47
C SER A 246 16.65 18.67 17.26
N PRO A 247 16.59 19.70 18.12
CA PRO A 247 15.35 20.06 18.81
C PRO A 247 14.20 20.38 17.85
N ASP A 248 14.50 20.99 16.70
CA ASP A 248 13.52 21.35 15.67
C ASP A 248 12.95 20.10 14.99
N SER A 249 13.79 19.13 14.61
CA SER A 249 13.31 17.85 14.06
C SER A 249 12.49 17.08 15.09
N THR A 250 12.90 17.09 16.36
CA THR A 250 12.14 16.44 17.46
C THR A 250 10.76 17.07 17.61
N LYS A 251 10.68 18.41 17.62
CA LYS A 251 9.42 19.15 17.69
C LYS A 251 8.53 18.87 16.47
N ALA A 252 9.09 18.90 15.27
CA ALA A 252 8.37 18.61 14.04
C ALA A 252 7.75 17.20 14.05
N LEU A 253 8.51 16.19 14.50
CA LEU A 253 8.00 14.82 14.61
C LEU A 253 6.81 14.72 15.58
N LEU A 254 6.85 15.44 16.71
CA LEU A 254 5.75 15.47 17.68
C LEU A 254 4.50 16.17 17.11
N GLU A 255 4.67 17.28 16.39
CA GLU A 255 3.57 18.00 15.75
C GLU A 255 2.90 17.15 14.67
N LEU A 256 3.68 16.48 13.82
CA LEU A 256 3.18 15.54 12.81
C LEU A 256 2.48 14.33 13.47
N THR A 257 3.00 13.87 14.61
CA THR A 257 2.38 12.80 15.39
C THR A 257 1.00 13.18 15.93
N GLU A 258 0.86 14.39 16.49
CA GLU A 258 -0.42 14.88 17.00
C GLU A 258 -1.41 15.18 15.87
N LEU A 259 -0.96 15.68 14.73
CA LEU A 259 -1.78 15.88 13.53
C LEU A 259 -2.49 14.58 13.10
N LEU A 260 -1.75 13.47 13.11
CA LEU A 260 -2.19 12.16 12.63
C LEU A 260 -2.77 11.27 13.74
N ALA A 261 -2.82 11.76 14.97
CA ALA A 261 -3.29 10.99 16.12
C ALA A 261 -4.75 10.53 15.93
N SER A 262 -5.04 9.30 16.33
CA SER A 262 -6.38 8.71 16.25
C SER A 262 -7.39 9.29 17.27
N ARG A 263 -6.94 10.21 18.14
CA ARG A 263 -7.75 10.87 19.16
C ARG A 263 -8.99 11.53 18.56
N ASN A 264 -10.13 11.31 19.23
CA ASN A 264 -11.43 11.82 18.81
C ASN A 264 -11.74 11.53 17.31
N ASN A 265 -11.44 10.30 16.86
CA ASN A 265 -11.60 9.85 15.48
C ASN A 265 -10.82 10.71 14.46
N TYR A 266 -9.52 10.89 14.70
CA TYR A 266 -8.63 11.66 13.82
C TYR A 266 -9.06 13.13 13.67
N ALA A 267 -9.49 13.77 14.76
CA ALA A 267 -10.07 15.12 14.73
C ALA A 267 -9.11 16.20 14.20
N CYS A 268 -7.80 16.08 14.46
CA CYS A 268 -6.80 17.01 13.92
C CYS A 268 -6.68 16.85 12.40
N TYR A 269 -6.38 15.63 11.92
CA TYR A 269 -6.38 15.29 10.50
C TYR A 269 -7.65 15.74 9.77
N ARG A 270 -8.84 15.45 10.31
CA ARG A 270 -10.12 15.82 9.66
C ARG A 270 -10.32 17.32 9.52
N ARG A 271 -9.92 18.10 10.53
CA ARG A 271 -9.97 19.58 10.46
C ARG A 271 -9.01 20.11 9.40
N THR A 272 -7.78 19.59 9.37
CA THR A 272 -6.80 19.97 8.35
C THR A 272 -7.28 19.59 6.95
N TRP A 273 -7.76 18.35 6.77
CA TRP A 273 -8.32 17.83 5.52
C TRP A 273 -9.48 18.68 4.98
N ALA A 274 -10.37 19.15 5.86
CA ALA A 274 -11.49 20.00 5.47
C ALA A 274 -11.03 21.37 4.92
N GLY A 275 -9.87 21.86 5.36
CA GLY A 275 -9.26 23.09 4.85
C GLY A 275 -8.39 22.92 3.59
N CYS A 276 -8.14 21.67 3.16
CA CYS A 276 -7.29 21.39 2.00
C CYS A 276 -7.99 21.72 0.67
N THR A 277 -7.25 22.35 -0.24
CA THR A 277 -7.68 22.72 -1.59
C THR A 277 -6.66 22.27 -2.62
N GLY A 278 -7.12 21.95 -3.84
CA GLY A 278 -6.25 21.48 -4.93
C GLY A 278 -5.96 19.99 -4.83
N PHE A 279 -4.74 19.60 -5.22
CA PHE A 279 -4.27 18.21 -5.09
C PHE A 279 -4.20 17.80 -3.62
N ARG A 280 -4.81 16.67 -3.28
CA ARG A 280 -4.74 16.10 -1.93
C ARG A 280 -4.89 14.60 -1.96
N LEU A 281 -4.06 13.90 -1.19
CA LEU A 281 -4.14 12.45 -1.04
C LEU A 281 -4.72 12.12 0.36
N PRO A 282 -5.91 11.51 0.44
CA PRO A 282 -6.54 11.24 1.72
C PRO A 282 -5.77 10.15 2.47
N LEU A 283 -5.82 10.20 3.80
CA LEU A 283 -5.47 9.02 4.60
C LEU A 283 -6.58 7.98 4.38
N LEU A 284 -6.43 7.14 3.36
CA LEU A 284 -7.49 6.31 2.80
C LEU A 284 -8.17 5.48 3.88
N GLY A 285 -7.38 4.96 4.81
CA GLY A 285 -7.89 4.21 5.93
C GLY A 285 -9.00 4.93 6.71
N VAL A 286 -8.83 6.20 7.07
CA VAL A 286 -9.85 6.93 7.83
C VAL A 286 -11.19 6.97 7.10
N HIS A 287 -11.16 7.10 5.77
CA HIS A 287 -12.37 7.10 4.93
C HIS A 287 -12.95 5.70 4.76
N LEU A 288 -12.12 4.67 4.62
CA LEU A 288 -12.56 3.27 4.60
C LEU A 288 -13.26 2.91 5.91
N LYS A 289 -12.70 3.29 7.06
CA LYS A 289 -13.35 3.12 8.36
C LYS A 289 -14.73 3.77 8.42
N ASP A 290 -14.89 4.97 7.83
CA ASP A 290 -16.18 5.65 7.76
C ASP A 290 -17.17 4.89 6.87
N LEU A 291 -16.73 4.39 5.71
CA LEU A 291 -17.54 3.57 4.81
C LEU A 291 -18.01 2.28 5.49
N VAL A 292 -17.10 1.60 6.19
CA VAL A 292 -17.41 0.41 6.99
C VAL A 292 -18.44 0.72 8.06
N SER A 293 -18.22 1.79 8.82
CA SER A 293 -19.15 2.20 9.89
C SER A 293 -20.54 2.54 9.33
N LEU A 294 -20.60 3.17 8.16
CA LEU A 294 -21.85 3.51 7.49
C LEU A 294 -22.55 2.27 6.94
N HIS A 295 -21.79 1.33 6.39
CA HIS A 295 -22.30 0.06 5.90
C HIS A 295 -22.91 -0.77 7.04
N GLU A 296 -22.26 -0.83 8.21
CA GLU A 296 -22.76 -1.58 9.37
C GLU A 296 -23.92 -0.89 10.11
N ALA A 297 -24.05 0.44 10.01
CA ALA A 297 -25.07 1.19 10.74
C ALA A 297 -26.51 0.93 10.25
N HIS A 298 -26.68 0.49 9.00
CA HIS A 298 -27.98 0.37 8.35
C HIS A 298 -28.10 -0.95 7.60
N PRO A 299 -29.28 -1.60 7.59
CA PRO A 299 -29.51 -2.79 6.77
C PRO A 299 -29.54 -2.42 5.27
N ASP A 300 -29.17 -3.37 4.40
CA ASP A 300 -29.20 -3.18 2.95
C ASP A 300 -30.63 -3.10 2.40
N ARG A 301 -31.55 -3.81 3.04
CA ARG A 301 -32.98 -3.82 2.71
C ARG A 301 -33.83 -3.41 3.91
N LEU A 302 -34.96 -2.80 3.60
CA LEU A 302 -36.02 -2.53 4.55
C LEU A 302 -36.77 -3.84 4.89
N PRO A 303 -37.55 -3.90 5.99
CA PRO A 303 -38.30 -5.09 6.37
C PRO A 303 -39.29 -5.60 5.32
N ASP A 304 -39.68 -4.74 4.38
CA ASP A 304 -40.56 -5.07 3.25
C ASP A 304 -39.81 -5.58 2.01
N GLY A 305 -38.49 -5.81 2.12
CA GLY A 305 -37.64 -6.30 1.05
C GLY A 305 -37.18 -5.22 0.06
N ARG A 306 -37.60 -3.96 0.18
CA ARG A 306 -37.11 -2.86 -0.69
C ARG A 306 -35.67 -2.48 -0.35
N LEU A 307 -34.94 -1.95 -1.33
CA LEU A 307 -33.59 -1.42 -1.12
C LEU A 307 -33.61 -0.21 -0.20
N HIS A 308 -32.62 -0.12 0.68
CA HIS A 308 -32.45 1.03 1.55
C HIS A 308 -31.70 2.17 0.84
N LEU A 309 -32.44 2.96 0.05
CA LEU A 309 -31.87 4.01 -0.80
C LEU A 309 -31.04 5.07 -0.04
N LEU A 310 -31.39 5.39 1.20
CA LEU A 310 -30.63 6.35 2.02
C LEU A 310 -29.23 5.85 2.35
N LYS A 311 -29.09 4.56 2.68
CA LYS A 311 -27.80 3.89 2.88
C LYS A 311 -26.97 3.93 1.60
N LEU A 312 -27.56 3.51 0.48
CA LEU A 312 -26.90 3.51 -0.83
C LEU A 312 -26.42 4.90 -1.23
N ASN A 313 -27.27 5.91 -1.10
CA ASN A 313 -26.92 7.30 -1.42
C ASN A 313 -25.75 7.79 -0.54
N SER A 314 -25.75 7.44 0.74
CA SER A 314 -24.70 7.88 1.67
C SER A 314 -23.35 7.17 1.39
N LEU A 315 -23.36 5.89 1.01
CA LEU A 315 -22.16 5.19 0.51
C LEU A 315 -21.67 5.81 -0.80
N TYR A 316 -22.59 6.04 -1.74
CA TYR A 316 -22.29 6.63 -3.04
C TYR A 316 -21.60 7.99 -2.90
N LEU A 317 -22.14 8.91 -2.10
CA LEU A 317 -21.55 10.24 -1.91
C LEU A 317 -20.11 10.16 -1.38
N ARG A 318 -19.82 9.24 -0.46
CA ARG A 318 -18.45 9.06 0.08
C ARG A 318 -17.50 8.42 -0.94
N LEU A 319 -17.98 7.46 -1.74
CA LEU A 319 -17.18 6.85 -2.81
C LEU A 319 -16.94 7.84 -3.96
N GLN A 320 -17.93 8.66 -4.30
CA GLN A 320 -17.82 9.70 -5.32
C GLN A 320 -16.77 10.75 -4.95
N GLU A 321 -16.70 11.16 -3.68
CA GLU A 321 -15.64 12.03 -3.18
C GLU A 321 -14.25 11.40 -3.41
N LEU A 322 -14.07 10.11 -3.12
CA LEU A 322 -12.80 9.41 -3.33
C LEU A 322 -12.46 9.27 -4.82
N ALA A 323 -13.43 8.94 -5.67
CA ALA A 323 -13.25 8.85 -7.11
C ALA A 323 -12.87 10.21 -7.73
N ALA A 324 -13.40 11.31 -7.21
CA ALA A 324 -13.02 12.66 -7.66
C ALA A 324 -11.55 12.98 -7.37
N LEU A 325 -10.97 12.41 -6.30
CA LEU A 325 -9.55 12.60 -5.96
C LEU A 325 -8.63 11.87 -6.93
N GLN A 326 -9.03 10.70 -7.44
CA GLN A 326 -8.24 9.93 -8.42
C GLN A 326 -8.03 10.68 -9.75
N ARG A 327 -8.93 11.61 -10.08
CA ARG A 327 -8.82 12.45 -11.29
C ARG A 327 -7.82 13.60 -11.13
N GLN A 328 -7.30 13.83 -9.92
CA GLN A 328 -6.32 14.88 -9.66
C GLN A 328 -4.92 14.38 -10.02
N GLN A 329 -4.11 15.25 -10.63
CA GLN A 329 -2.70 14.97 -10.86
C GLN A 329 -1.82 15.60 -9.77
N PRO A 330 -0.73 14.93 -9.34
CA PRO A 330 0.25 15.52 -8.43
C PRO A 330 0.83 16.81 -9.01
N PRO A 331 1.11 17.84 -8.18
CA PRO A 331 1.62 19.14 -8.64
C PRO A 331 3.14 19.14 -8.93
N CYS A 332 3.76 17.97 -9.01
CA CYS A 332 5.20 17.79 -9.19
C CYS A 332 5.46 16.88 -10.40
N SER A 333 6.71 16.76 -10.83
CA SER A 333 7.11 15.81 -11.88
C SER A 333 8.02 14.75 -11.28
N ALA A 334 7.71 13.47 -11.47
CA ALA A 334 8.58 12.40 -11.05
C ALA A 334 9.71 12.14 -12.05
N ASN A 335 10.89 11.82 -11.53
CA ASN A 335 11.96 11.19 -12.29
C ASN A 335 11.79 9.66 -12.23
N GLU A 336 11.54 9.06 -13.39
CA GLU A 336 11.37 7.62 -13.56
C GLU A 336 12.55 6.80 -13.00
N ASP A 337 13.79 7.28 -13.12
CA ASP A 337 14.97 6.57 -12.64
C ASP A 337 14.99 6.46 -11.10
N LEU A 338 14.51 7.51 -10.42
CA LEU A 338 14.34 7.49 -8.97
C LEU A 338 13.12 6.68 -8.54
N LEU A 339 12.04 6.69 -9.34
CA LEU A 339 10.89 5.82 -9.09
C LEU A 339 11.32 4.35 -9.13
N HIS A 340 12.12 3.93 -10.11
CA HIS A 340 12.62 2.54 -10.17
C HIS A 340 13.45 2.15 -8.93
N LEU A 341 14.32 3.04 -8.45
CA LEU A 341 15.11 2.82 -7.23
C LEU A 341 14.22 2.67 -6.00
N LEU A 342 13.27 3.58 -5.83
CA LEU A 342 12.36 3.59 -4.69
C LEU A 342 11.40 2.41 -4.72
N THR A 343 10.83 2.07 -5.87
CA THR A 343 9.95 0.90 -6.04
C THR A 343 10.63 -0.38 -5.57
N LEU A 344 11.84 -0.67 -6.04
CA LEU A 344 12.57 -1.86 -5.60
C LEU A 344 12.92 -1.80 -4.10
N SER A 345 13.23 -0.62 -3.57
CA SER A 345 13.52 -0.44 -2.14
C SER A 345 12.30 -0.72 -1.25
N LEU A 346 11.10 -0.38 -1.74
CA LEU A 346 9.83 -0.57 -1.05
C LEU A 346 9.28 -2.01 -1.15
N ASP A 347 9.77 -2.81 -2.08
CA ASP A 347 9.39 -4.22 -2.27
C ASP A 347 10.07 -5.19 -1.29
N LEU A 348 11.06 -4.71 -0.54
CA LEU A 348 11.78 -5.51 0.43
C LEU A 348 10.91 -5.74 1.68
N PHE A 349 10.70 -7.01 2.04
CA PHE A 349 9.80 -7.40 3.12
C PHE A 349 10.55 -7.77 4.39
N TYR A 350 10.22 -7.12 5.50
CA TYR A 350 10.80 -7.46 6.80
C TYR A 350 9.70 -7.83 7.79
N THR A 351 9.90 -8.93 8.52
CA THR A 351 9.02 -9.28 9.63
C THR A 351 9.28 -8.36 10.82
N GLU A 352 8.23 -8.06 11.58
CA GLU A 352 8.30 -7.27 12.82
C GLU A 352 9.40 -7.78 13.77
N ASP A 353 9.50 -9.10 13.94
CA ASP A 353 10.54 -9.71 14.77
C ASP A 353 11.95 -9.40 14.26
N LYS A 354 12.15 -9.42 12.94
CA LYS A 354 13.47 -9.15 12.33
C LYS A 354 13.84 -7.68 12.49
N ILE A 355 12.88 -6.79 12.30
CA ILE A 355 13.03 -5.36 12.54
C ILE A 355 13.42 -5.11 14.00
N TYR A 356 12.76 -5.78 14.95
CA TYR A 356 13.04 -5.61 16.37
C TYR A 356 14.40 -6.20 16.78
N GLU A 357 14.77 -7.38 16.25
CA GLU A 357 16.10 -7.98 16.40
C GLU A 357 17.20 -7.03 15.93
N LEU A 358 17.07 -6.47 14.73
CA LEU A 358 18.03 -5.50 14.17
C LEU A 358 18.15 -4.27 15.07
N SER A 359 17.04 -3.74 15.58
CA SER A 359 17.07 -2.64 16.55
C SER A 359 17.83 -3.01 17.83
N TYR A 360 17.61 -4.21 18.35
CA TYR A 360 18.30 -4.68 19.55
C TYR A 360 19.80 -4.86 19.33
N LEU A 361 20.20 -5.35 18.15
CA LEU A 361 21.62 -5.45 17.76
C LEU A 361 22.29 -4.08 17.65
N ARG A 362 21.56 -3.04 17.23
CA ARG A 362 22.09 -1.67 17.12
C ARG A 362 22.23 -0.97 18.47
N GLU A 363 21.24 -1.12 19.34
CA GLU A 363 21.25 -0.52 20.69
C GLU A 363 20.70 -1.53 21.72
N PRO A 364 21.55 -2.35 22.35
CA PRO A 364 21.13 -3.30 23.40
C PRO A 364 20.57 -2.59 24.64
N ARG A 365 19.63 -3.22 25.36
CA ARG A 365 19.14 -2.65 26.63
C ARG A 365 20.18 -2.82 27.73
N TYR A 366 20.79 -1.72 28.20
CA TYR A 366 21.58 -1.73 29.43
C TYR A 366 20.68 -1.68 30.68
N PRO A 367 20.94 -2.46 31.74
CA PRO A 367 20.11 -2.52 32.95
C PRO A 367 20.28 -1.34 33.93
N LYS A 368 20.77 -0.16 33.51
CA LYS A 368 20.86 1.01 34.40
C LYS A 368 19.89 2.11 33.99
N SER A 369 19.16 2.57 35.00
CA SER A 369 18.11 3.59 35.01
C SER A 369 18.45 4.83 34.18
N LEU A 370 17.77 4.98 33.04
CA LEU A 370 17.69 6.23 32.28
C LEU A 370 16.23 6.66 32.18
N PRO A 371 15.94 7.97 32.15
CA PRO A 371 14.58 8.48 32.18
C PRO A 371 13.72 7.89 31.06
N HIS A 372 12.42 7.84 31.35
CA HIS A 372 11.40 7.34 30.43
C HIS A 372 11.52 8.07 29.08
N SER A 373 11.42 7.34 27.96
CA SER A 373 11.40 7.97 26.63
C SER A 373 10.29 9.04 26.61
N PRO A 374 10.56 10.27 26.12
CA PRO A 374 9.50 11.27 25.93
C PRO A 374 8.49 10.82 24.86
N PHE A 375 8.89 9.88 24.00
CA PHE A 375 8.02 9.27 23.00
C PHE A 375 7.20 8.15 23.64
N LYS A 376 5.99 8.49 24.09
CA LYS A 376 4.93 7.48 24.24
C LYS A 376 4.43 7.13 22.85
N THR A 377 4.42 5.83 22.53
CA THR A 377 3.90 5.31 21.27
C THR A 377 2.41 5.66 21.18
N HIS A 378 2.09 6.76 20.49
CA HIS A 378 0.73 7.26 20.31
C HIS A 378 0.18 7.00 18.91
N LEU A 379 1.07 6.84 17.93
CA LEU A 379 0.74 6.46 16.57
C LEU A 379 0.94 4.95 16.41
N VAL A 380 -0.16 4.21 16.45
CA VAL A 380 -0.19 2.86 15.89
C VAL A 380 -0.70 3.00 14.47
N VAL A 381 0.18 2.78 13.49
CA VAL A 381 -0.27 2.55 12.11
C VAL A 381 -0.82 1.12 12.06
N GLU A 382 -2.04 0.97 12.55
CA GLU A 382 -2.77 -0.29 12.57
C GLU A 382 -3.55 -0.47 11.25
N TRP A 383 -3.00 -0.05 10.12
CA TRP A 383 -3.66 -0.25 8.83
C TRP A 383 -3.23 -1.59 8.25
N ALA A 384 -4.10 -2.58 8.48
CA ALA A 384 -4.12 -3.92 7.90
C ALA A 384 -2.75 -4.62 7.74
N PRO A 385 -2.29 -5.41 8.72
CA PRO A 385 -1.23 -6.42 8.49
C PRO A 385 -1.67 -7.54 7.50
N GLY A 386 -2.86 -7.43 6.91
CA GLY A 386 -3.50 -8.50 6.14
C GLY A 386 -3.11 -8.58 4.67
N VAL A 387 -2.62 -7.50 4.05
CA VAL A 387 -2.29 -7.52 2.62
C VAL A 387 -1.19 -6.49 2.31
N THR A 388 0.03 -6.65 2.83
CA THR A 388 1.18 -6.17 2.05
C THR A 388 1.36 -7.21 0.94
N PRO A 389 0.99 -6.91 -0.32
CA PRO A 389 1.14 -7.89 -1.39
C PRO A 389 2.64 -8.12 -1.52
N LYS A 390 3.14 -9.30 -1.14
CA LYS A 390 4.52 -9.64 -1.47
C LYS A 390 4.61 -9.56 -3.00
N PRO A 391 5.56 -8.79 -3.56
CA PRO A 391 5.71 -8.77 -5.01
C PRO A 391 5.92 -10.22 -5.46
N ASP A 392 5.25 -10.63 -6.52
CA ASP A 392 5.56 -11.92 -7.13
C ASP A 392 6.93 -11.83 -7.83
N ARG A 393 7.49 -12.98 -8.22
CA ARG A 393 8.82 -13.01 -8.83
C ARG A 393 8.87 -12.25 -10.15
N VAL A 394 7.76 -12.23 -10.90
CA VAL A 394 7.67 -11.58 -12.20
C VAL A 394 7.77 -10.07 -12.03
N THR A 395 6.98 -9.51 -11.13
CA THR A 395 6.98 -8.08 -10.80
C THR A 395 8.34 -7.67 -10.24
N LEU A 396 8.92 -8.47 -9.33
CA LEU A 396 10.25 -8.20 -8.80
C LEU A 396 11.32 -8.19 -9.90
N GLY A 397 11.26 -9.14 -10.84
CA GLY A 397 12.15 -9.20 -12.00
C GLY A 397 12.06 -7.93 -12.86
N GLN A 398 10.84 -7.51 -13.18
CA GLN A 398 10.60 -6.27 -13.94
C GLN A 398 11.12 -5.03 -13.22
N HIS A 399 10.96 -4.95 -11.90
CA HIS A 399 11.47 -3.83 -11.11
C HIS A 399 13.00 -3.78 -11.09
N VAL A 400 13.67 -4.94 -10.97
CA VAL A 400 15.13 -5.01 -11.04
C VAL A 400 15.63 -4.61 -12.43
N GLU A 401 15.02 -5.12 -13.50
CA GLU A 401 15.38 -4.76 -14.88
C GLU A 401 15.30 -3.25 -15.12
N LYS A 402 14.17 -2.64 -14.74
CA LYS A 402 13.97 -1.18 -14.84
C LYS A 402 14.98 -0.38 -14.04
N LEU A 403 15.33 -0.83 -12.82
CA LEU A 403 16.36 -0.18 -12.03
C LEU A 403 17.75 -0.30 -12.69
N VAL A 404 18.10 -1.49 -13.19
CA VAL A 404 19.39 -1.70 -13.86
C VAL A 404 19.50 -0.80 -15.09
N GLU A 405 18.43 -0.63 -15.86
CA GLU A 405 18.40 0.35 -16.96
C GLU A 405 18.72 1.76 -16.49
N SER A 406 18.05 2.21 -15.43
CA SER A 406 18.28 3.52 -14.83
C SER A 406 19.70 3.68 -14.28
N VAL A 407 20.28 2.64 -13.68
CA VAL A 407 21.66 2.64 -13.17
C VAL A 407 22.65 2.83 -14.31
N PHE A 408 22.58 2.02 -15.37
CA PHE A 408 23.52 2.11 -16.48
C PHE A 408 23.37 3.43 -17.24
N LYS A 409 22.14 3.95 -17.37
CA LYS A 409 21.88 5.28 -17.94
C LYS A 409 22.55 6.42 -17.15
N ASN A 410 22.67 6.30 -15.83
CA ASN A 410 23.21 7.36 -14.97
C ASN A 410 24.70 7.21 -14.62
N TYR A 411 25.21 5.97 -14.52
CA TYR A 411 26.58 5.67 -14.10
C TYR A 411 27.50 5.15 -15.22
N ASP A 412 26.96 4.83 -16.40
CA ASP A 412 27.73 4.48 -17.60
C ASP A 412 27.34 5.37 -18.80
N PRO A 413 27.59 6.69 -18.73
CA PRO A 413 27.21 7.62 -19.80
C PRO A 413 27.97 7.36 -21.12
N GLU A 414 29.12 6.70 -21.04
CA GLU A 414 29.97 6.35 -22.17
C GLU A 414 29.56 5.03 -22.85
N GLY A 415 28.58 4.30 -22.27
CA GLY A 415 28.06 3.06 -22.85
C GLY A 415 29.06 1.90 -22.88
N ARG A 416 29.97 1.83 -21.90
CA ARG A 416 30.97 0.75 -21.80
C ARG A 416 30.39 -0.59 -21.37
N GLY A 417 29.13 -0.63 -20.94
CA GLY A 417 28.45 -1.81 -20.42
C GLY A 417 28.92 -2.20 -19.02
N THR A 418 29.64 -1.32 -18.31
CA THR A 418 30.15 -1.59 -16.95
C THR A 418 30.06 -0.36 -16.03
N ILE A 419 29.82 -0.59 -14.74
CA ILE A 419 29.89 0.42 -13.67
C ILE A 419 31.07 0.16 -12.73
N SER A 420 31.57 1.20 -12.05
CA SER A 420 32.68 1.07 -11.11
C SER A 420 32.27 0.36 -9.81
N GLN A 421 33.22 -0.26 -9.11
CA GLN A 421 33.00 -0.82 -7.77
C GLN A 421 32.44 0.21 -6.79
N GLU A 422 32.97 1.43 -6.82
CA GLU A 422 32.52 2.51 -5.93
C GLU A 422 31.06 2.88 -6.18
N ASP A 423 30.65 3.00 -7.45
CA ASP A 423 29.26 3.31 -7.80
C ASP A 423 28.32 2.15 -7.46
N PHE A 424 28.77 0.90 -7.62
CA PHE A 424 27.99 -0.27 -7.25
C PHE A 424 27.82 -0.39 -5.73
N GLU A 425 28.86 -0.12 -4.95
CA GLU A 425 28.79 -0.07 -3.49
C GLU A 425 27.83 1.02 -3.02
N ARG A 426 27.91 2.22 -3.60
CA ARG A 426 26.98 3.31 -3.32
C ARG A 426 25.54 2.97 -3.68
N LEU A 427 25.31 2.34 -4.84
CA LEU A 427 23.98 1.84 -5.23
C LEU A 427 23.46 0.82 -4.23
N SER A 428 24.29 -0.15 -3.84
CA SER A 428 23.91 -1.19 -2.87
C SER A 428 23.58 -0.62 -1.49
N GLY A 429 24.22 0.50 -1.10
CA GLY A 429 23.99 1.21 0.15
C GLY A 429 22.62 1.91 0.25
N ASN A 430 21.91 2.06 -0.87
CA ASN A 430 20.51 2.48 -0.87
C ASN A 430 19.58 1.41 -0.31
N PHE A 431 19.99 0.15 -0.38
CA PHE A 431 19.20 -0.98 0.04
C PHE A 431 19.73 -1.53 1.37
N PRO A 432 18.83 -2.00 2.26
CA PRO A 432 19.23 -2.64 3.51
C PRO A 432 19.80 -4.06 3.34
N PHE A 433 20.36 -4.43 2.19
CA PHE A 433 20.93 -5.75 1.90
C PHE A 433 22.01 -6.17 2.89
N ALA A 434 22.81 -5.22 3.36
CA ALA A 434 23.82 -5.45 4.39
C ALA A 434 23.23 -6.00 5.71
N CYS A 435 21.95 -5.74 6.02
CA CYS A 435 21.28 -6.33 7.19
C CYS A 435 21.13 -7.85 7.10
N HIS A 436 21.23 -8.42 5.89
CA HIS A 436 21.22 -9.84 5.60
C HIS A 436 22.62 -10.40 5.30
N GLY A 437 23.68 -9.62 5.50
CA GLY A 437 25.05 -10.02 5.14
C GLY A 437 25.30 -10.07 3.62
N LEU A 438 24.39 -9.49 2.83
CA LEU A 438 24.50 -9.42 1.38
C LEU A 438 25.29 -8.17 1.03
N HIS A 439 26.57 -8.35 0.78
CA HIS A 439 27.49 -7.30 0.37
C HIS A 439 27.86 -7.49 -1.11
N PRO A 440 28.09 -6.39 -1.85
CA PRO A 440 28.70 -6.47 -3.17
C PRO A 440 30.00 -7.28 -3.12
N PRO A 441 30.24 -8.19 -4.07
CA PRO A 441 31.50 -8.92 -4.15
C PRO A 441 32.68 -7.95 -4.37
N LEU A 442 33.80 -8.18 -3.68
CA LEU A 442 35.01 -7.36 -3.80
C LEU A 442 35.87 -7.88 -4.96
N ARG A 443 36.19 -7.03 -5.94
CA ARG A 443 37.16 -7.33 -7.00
C ARG A 443 38.54 -6.72 -6.70
N GLN A 444 39.60 -7.50 -6.89
CA GLN A 444 40.96 -6.96 -6.91
C GLN A 444 41.26 -6.37 -8.31
N GLY A 445 41.68 -5.10 -8.38
CA GLY A 445 42.04 -4.41 -9.63
C GLY A 445 41.07 -3.28 -10.01
N SER A 446 40.94 -2.97 -11.31
CA SER A 446 39.99 -1.97 -11.85
C SER A 446 38.54 -2.49 -11.80
N GLY A 447 38.07 -2.82 -10.60
CA GLY A 447 36.81 -3.50 -10.32
C GLY A 447 35.64 -2.80 -11.01
N SER A 448 35.16 -3.39 -12.09
CA SER A 448 33.96 -2.97 -12.78
C SER A 448 32.98 -4.15 -12.86
N PHE A 449 31.69 -3.80 -12.88
CA PHE A 449 30.58 -4.75 -12.90
C PHE A 449 29.78 -4.58 -14.18
N SER A 450 29.57 -5.68 -14.87
CA SER A 450 28.72 -5.76 -16.06
C SER A 450 27.25 -5.67 -15.68
N ARG A 451 26.41 -5.33 -16.67
CA ARG A 451 24.96 -5.29 -16.51
C ARG A 451 24.38 -6.60 -15.96
N ALA A 452 24.86 -7.74 -16.46
CA ALA A 452 24.40 -9.05 -16.00
C ALA A 452 24.71 -9.29 -14.51
N GLU A 453 25.91 -8.92 -14.06
CA GLU A 453 26.34 -9.11 -12.67
C GLU A 453 25.54 -8.22 -11.71
N VAL A 454 25.26 -6.97 -12.09
CA VAL A 454 24.43 -6.07 -11.28
C VAL A 454 22.98 -6.60 -11.21
N THR A 455 22.42 -7.07 -12.33
CA THR A 455 21.09 -7.68 -12.37
C THR A 455 21.02 -8.92 -11.47
N GLU A 456 21.98 -9.83 -11.57
CA GLU A 456 22.02 -11.05 -10.78
C GLU A 456 22.09 -10.75 -9.28
N TYR A 457 22.97 -9.83 -8.88
CA TYR A 457 23.08 -9.40 -7.48
C TYR A 457 21.77 -8.80 -6.97
N LEU A 458 21.16 -7.85 -7.70
CA LEU A 458 19.92 -7.20 -7.28
C LEU A 458 18.74 -8.18 -7.22
N LEU A 459 18.63 -9.09 -8.18
CA LEU A 459 17.62 -10.16 -8.17
C LEU A 459 17.79 -11.07 -6.96
N GLN A 460 19.01 -11.57 -6.74
CA GLN A 460 19.29 -12.47 -5.62
C GLN A 460 19.05 -11.78 -4.27
N ALA A 461 19.58 -10.56 -4.11
CA ALA A 461 19.46 -9.82 -2.86
C ALA A 461 18.01 -9.43 -2.55
N SER A 462 17.26 -9.00 -3.58
CA SER A 462 15.86 -8.64 -3.41
C SER A 462 14.98 -9.87 -3.17
N ALA A 463 15.24 -11.00 -3.84
CA ALA A 463 14.49 -12.24 -3.59
C ALA A 463 14.66 -12.75 -2.16
N ILE A 464 15.90 -12.73 -1.64
CA ILE A 464 16.20 -13.08 -0.24
C ILE A 464 15.46 -12.15 0.72
N CYS A 465 15.53 -10.83 0.49
CA CYS A 465 14.87 -9.85 1.33
C CYS A 465 13.34 -9.93 1.25
N SER A 466 12.76 -10.26 0.10
CA SER A 466 11.30 -10.40 -0.06
C SER A 466 10.77 -11.76 0.39
N LYS A 467 11.64 -12.66 0.88
CA LYS A 467 11.34 -14.06 1.26
C LYS A 467 10.62 -14.83 0.15
N LEU A 468 10.92 -14.50 -1.11
CA LEU A 468 10.53 -15.28 -2.27
C LEU A 468 11.60 -16.37 -2.35
N GLY A 469 11.25 -17.62 -2.09
CA GLY A 469 12.22 -18.73 -2.07
C GLY A 469 13.15 -18.68 -3.27
N LEU A 470 14.43 -19.03 -3.13
CA LEU A 470 15.29 -19.16 -4.31
C LEU A 470 14.94 -20.50 -4.95
N ASP A 471 14.11 -20.49 -6.02
CA ASP A 471 14.09 -21.64 -6.92
C ASP A 471 15.37 -21.51 -7.72
N PHE A 472 16.42 -22.16 -7.25
CA PHE A 472 17.62 -22.31 -8.04
C PHE A 472 17.23 -23.11 -9.29
N LEU A 473 17.43 -22.54 -10.48
CA LEU A 473 17.44 -23.27 -11.76
C LEU A 473 18.71 -24.12 -11.90
N HIS A 474 19.24 -24.62 -10.78
CA HIS A 474 20.39 -25.51 -10.77
C HIS A 474 19.92 -26.88 -10.31
N ALA A 475 20.14 -27.88 -11.16
CA ALA A 475 20.07 -29.27 -10.75
C ALA A 475 21.19 -29.50 -9.73
N PHE A 476 20.86 -29.40 -8.45
CA PHE A 476 21.80 -29.72 -7.39
C PHE A 476 22.07 -31.22 -7.42
N GLN A 477 23.33 -31.58 -7.64
CA GLN A 477 23.84 -32.90 -7.32
C GLN A 477 24.60 -32.80 -5.99
N GLU A 478 24.35 -33.76 -5.11
CA GLU A 478 25.15 -33.89 -3.89
C GLU A 478 26.57 -34.29 -4.29
N VAL A 479 27.55 -33.46 -3.91
CA VAL A 479 28.97 -33.68 -4.23
C VAL A 479 29.76 -33.77 -2.95
N ASN A 480 30.51 -34.86 -2.79
CA ASN A 480 31.44 -35.06 -1.68
C ASN A 480 32.78 -34.37 -1.99
N PHE A 481 33.03 -33.25 -1.32
CA PHE A 481 34.30 -32.52 -1.47
C PHE A 481 35.42 -33.21 -0.67
N ARG A 482 36.45 -33.70 -1.37
CA ARG A 482 37.66 -34.25 -0.73
C ARG A 482 38.65 -33.18 -0.24
N LYS A 483 38.40 -31.93 -0.58
CA LYS A 483 39.21 -30.75 -0.20
C LYS A 483 38.28 -29.71 0.44
N PRO A 484 38.82 -28.81 1.29
CA PRO A 484 38.03 -27.74 1.87
C PRO A 484 37.40 -26.90 0.75
N ALA A 485 36.08 -26.78 0.74
CA ALA A 485 35.32 -26.06 -0.27
C ALA A 485 34.50 -24.94 0.37
N PHE A 486 34.27 -23.87 -0.38
CA PHE A 486 33.46 -22.74 0.04
C PHE A 486 32.18 -22.72 -0.78
N CYS A 487 31.06 -22.42 -0.15
CA CYS A 487 29.79 -22.22 -0.82
C CYS A 487 29.90 -21.00 -1.73
N VAL A 488 29.64 -21.17 -3.03
CA VAL A 488 29.69 -20.08 -4.01
C VAL A 488 28.63 -19.01 -3.72
N SER A 489 27.50 -19.39 -3.10
CA SER A 489 26.36 -18.48 -2.84
C SER A 489 26.52 -17.62 -1.59
N CYS A 490 27.06 -18.16 -0.49
CA CYS A 490 27.22 -17.42 0.77
C CYS A 490 28.69 -17.20 1.19
N SER A 491 29.65 -17.66 0.37
CA SER A 491 31.09 -17.67 0.66
C SER A 491 31.47 -18.38 1.97
N GLY A 492 30.54 -19.11 2.59
CA GLY A 492 30.74 -19.86 3.82
C GLY A 492 31.50 -21.15 3.59
N PHE A 493 32.29 -21.57 4.59
CA PHE A 493 33.00 -22.85 4.54
C PHE A 493 32.00 -24.02 4.59
N THR A 494 32.14 -24.98 3.68
CA THR A 494 31.29 -26.18 3.68
C THR A 494 31.76 -27.15 4.76
N VAL A 495 30.91 -27.40 5.77
CA VAL A 495 31.23 -28.25 6.92
C VAL A 495 30.46 -29.57 6.82
N GLY A 496 31.17 -30.70 6.89
CA GLY A 496 30.58 -32.03 6.97
C GLY A 496 31.59 -33.13 6.66
N CYS A 497 31.66 -34.17 7.49
CA CYS A 497 32.43 -35.39 7.22
C CYS A 497 31.46 -36.50 6.82
N VAL A 498 31.60 -37.05 5.61
CA VAL A 498 30.89 -38.27 5.20
C VAL A 498 31.77 -39.46 5.57
N ALA A 499 31.35 -40.24 6.56
CA ALA A 499 32.04 -41.48 6.93
C ALA A 499 31.83 -42.52 5.82
N THR A 500 32.89 -42.81 5.06
CA THR A 500 32.86 -43.94 4.12
C THR A 500 33.01 -45.23 4.90
N ASN A 501 31.90 -45.93 5.18
CA ASN A 501 31.94 -47.31 5.67
C ASN A 501 32.41 -48.22 4.52
N THR A 502 33.73 -48.39 4.38
CA THR A 502 34.30 -49.48 3.61
C THR A 502 34.19 -50.75 4.45
N ALA A 503 33.15 -51.54 4.23
CA ALA A 503 33.11 -52.92 4.67
C ALA A 503 34.07 -53.72 3.78
N GLU A 504 35.27 -53.99 4.29
CA GLU A 504 36.17 -55.01 3.75
C GLU A 504 35.56 -56.40 4.03
N THR A 505 35.03 -57.06 3.01
CA THR A 505 34.86 -58.52 3.04
C THR A 505 36.20 -59.17 2.68
N LYS A 506 36.73 -59.92 3.66
CA LYS A 506 37.93 -60.77 3.58
C LYS A 506 37.89 -61.80 2.46
#